data_AF-A0A7X8RGU2-F1
#
_entry.id   AF-A0A7X8RGU2-F1
#
_cell.length_a   1.000
_cell.length_b   1.000
_cell.length_c   1.000
_cell.angle_alpha   90.00
_cell.angle_beta   90.00
_cell.angle_gamma   90.00
#
_symmetry.space_group_name_H-M   'P 1'
#
loop_
_entity.id
_entity.type
_entity.pdbx_description
1 polymer ?
#
loop_
_entity_poly.entity_id
_entity_poly.type
_entity_poly.pdbx_seq_one_letter_code
_entity_poly.pdbx_strand_id
1 'polypeptide(L)'
;MTTLTGPSAFVPIRNIWLLQIYASKLYQDGLIQNSEVEDPGVDLPELASTLLCDAVQHCLRKGPARDFVVISRDVTRVRGRIDVLSTTRRSLFQKGRVACTFDELSIDNPENQLLRHALDHAARLVESTRRRSPVAQRCRHLARTLIDMGVHPRTIPPVLPRQVGRRALAHQSAAVAAALLVLEMTVPDDSAHGVHLLQSPVYSEEALRKLFEKALVGLYRHHLEPAGWRIKGAEKLTWHATGETGLLPTMQTDISMYTPEGDKIIADAKFTGMTDTYRNKEILKPQHLYQLHSYISQDGASSGAAPVAGLLIYASMGVDLFASMNINGHAFRCATVDLTADGPTIRRQALKATGGLTSTVATMSENPGEIHGSTVASRSTQNGNCA
;
A
#
# COMPACT_ATOMS: atom_id res chain seq x y z
N MET A 1 33.69 11.68 9.97
CA MET A 1 32.85 11.19 8.86
C MET A 1 31.42 11.16 9.38
N THR A 2 30.71 12.26 9.19
CA THR A 2 29.32 12.45 9.61
C THR A 2 28.46 11.71 8.60
N THR A 3 27.94 10.54 8.95
CA THR A 3 26.89 9.89 8.16
C THR A 3 25.69 10.83 8.16
N LEU A 4 25.43 11.48 7.02
CA LEU A 4 24.19 12.21 6.80
C LEU A 4 23.05 11.22 7.00
N THR A 5 22.40 11.28 8.16
CA THR A 5 21.17 10.55 8.46
C THR A 5 20.12 11.02 7.47
N GLY A 6 19.71 10.14 6.56
CA GLY A 6 18.65 10.41 5.61
C GLY A 6 17.32 10.75 6.30
N PRO A 7 16.33 11.30 5.58
CA PRO A 7 15.00 11.63 6.10
C PRO A 7 14.29 10.48 6.84
N SER A 8 14.69 9.23 6.62
CA SER A 8 14.17 8.04 7.30
C SER A 8 14.33 8.05 8.82
N ALA A 9 15.38 8.72 9.35
CA ALA A 9 15.65 8.73 10.79
C ALA A 9 14.64 9.57 11.60
N PHE A 10 13.88 10.45 10.94
CA PHE A 10 13.01 11.40 11.61
C PHE A 10 11.53 10.97 11.63
N VAL A 11 11.16 9.91 10.91
CA VAL A 11 9.76 9.45 10.83
C VAL A 11 9.42 8.66 12.10
N PRO A 12 8.39 9.05 12.87
CA PRO A 12 7.96 8.29 14.03
C PRO A 12 7.58 6.86 13.64
N ILE A 13 8.04 5.86 14.41
CA ILE A 13 7.72 4.44 14.15
C ILE A 13 6.21 4.18 14.09
N ARG A 14 5.43 4.90 14.90
CA ARG A 14 3.96 4.85 14.88
C ARG A 14 3.41 5.25 13.50
N ASN A 15 3.99 6.26 12.87
CA ASN A 15 3.52 6.71 11.56
C ASN A 15 3.95 5.74 10.45
N ILE A 16 5.07 5.03 10.61
CA ILE A 16 5.41 3.91 9.72
C ILE A 16 4.35 2.80 9.83
N TRP A 17 3.95 2.42 11.05
CA TRP A 17 2.86 1.47 11.28
C TRP A 17 1.53 1.96 10.69
N LEU A 18 1.23 3.25 10.81
CA LEU A 18 0.04 3.84 10.20
C LEU A 18 0.08 3.74 8.67
N LEU A 19 1.22 4.03 8.03
CA LEU A 19 1.39 3.85 6.59
C LEU A 19 1.24 2.38 6.17
N GLN A 20 1.73 1.43 6.97
CA GLN A 20 1.54 0.00 6.72
C GLN A 20 0.06 -0.39 6.80
N ILE A 21 -0.69 0.16 7.75
CA ILE A 21 -2.14 -0.03 7.83
C ILE A 21 -2.83 0.56 6.59
N TYR A 22 -2.53 1.79 6.19
CA TYR A 22 -3.10 2.39 4.98
C TYR A 22 -2.76 1.58 3.72
N ALA A 23 -1.55 1.05 3.63
CA ALA A 23 -1.12 0.17 2.55
C ALA A 23 -1.78 -1.22 2.59
N SER A 24 -2.35 -1.61 3.73
CA SER A 24 -2.91 -2.95 3.93
C SER A 24 -4.20 -3.18 3.15
N LYS A 25 -4.43 -4.45 2.80
CA LYS A 25 -5.71 -4.86 2.20
C LYS A 25 -6.89 -4.70 3.17
N LEU A 26 -6.66 -4.87 4.48
CA LEU A 26 -7.72 -4.72 5.49
C LEU A 26 -8.30 -3.30 5.50
N TYR A 27 -7.45 -2.29 5.38
CA TYR A 27 -7.89 -0.90 5.27
C TYR A 27 -8.59 -0.63 3.92
N GLN A 28 -8.01 -1.12 2.82
CA GLN A 28 -8.59 -0.96 1.47
C GLN A 28 -9.98 -1.60 1.35
N ASP A 29 -10.19 -2.78 1.95
CA ASP A 29 -11.47 -3.49 1.95
C ASP A 29 -12.47 -2.90 2.98
N GLY A 30 -12.08 -1.86 3.74
CA GLY A 30 -12.93 -1.19 4.75
C GLY A 30 -13.12 -1.97 6.05
N LEU A 31 -12.31 -3.01 6.31
CA LEU A 31 -12.34 -3.76 7.56
C LEU A 31 -11.68 -3.00 8.72
N ILE A 32 -10.86 -2.00 8.41
CA ILE A 32 -10.28 -1.06 9.36
C ILE A 32 -10.76 0.34 8.95
N GLN A 33 -11.25 1.10 9.93
CA GLN A 33 -11.73 2.46 9.76
C GLN A 33 -10.73 3.48 10.32
N ASN A 34 -10.77 4.71 9.81
CA ASN A 34 -9.87 5.79 10.24
C ASN A 34 -9.91 6.04 11.75
N SER A 35 -11.10 6.05 12.35
CA SER A 35 -11.29 6.28 13.79
C SER A 35 -10.58 5.25 14.67
N GLU A 36 -10.31 4.06 14.15
CA GLU A 36 -9.67 2.97 14.89
C GLU A 36 -8.14 3.11 14.92
N VAL A 37 -7.54 3.90 14.02
CA VAL A 37 -6.09 3.92 13.79
C VAL A 37 -5.46 5.31 13.90
N GLU A 38 -6.26 6.35 13.68
CA GLU A 38 -5.77 7.73 13.68
C GLU A 38 -5.59 8.31 15.09
N ASP A 39 -6.21 7.74 16.12
CA ASP A 39 -6.07 8.20 17.52
C ASP A 39 -4.65 7.91 18.06
N PRO A 40 -3.90 8.94 18.52
CA PRO A 40 -2.56 8.78 19.10
C PRO A 40 -2.48 7.74 20.23
N GLY A 41 -3.56 7.54 21.00
CA GLY A 41 -3.62 6.62 22.13
C GLY A 41 -3.73 5.13 21.75
N VAL A 42 -3.97 4.81 20.47
CA VAL A 42 -4.14 3.43 20.02
C VAL A 42 -2.78 2.76 19.78
N ASP A 43 -2.60 1.58 20.39
CA ASP A 43 -1.49 0.67 20.09
C ASP A 43 -1.79 -0.10 18.80
N LEU A 44 -1.26 0.40 17.67
CA LEU A 44 -1.48 -0.15 16.33
C LEU A 44 -1.05 -1.64 16.22
N PRO A 45 0.13 -2.05 16.74
CA PRO A 45 0.48 -3.46 16.90
C PRO A 45 -0.55 -4.32 17.63
N GLU A 46 -1.11 -3.82 18.75
CA GLU A 46 -2.13 -4.55 19.52
C GLU A 46 -3.43 -4.68 18.73
N LEU A 47 -3.85 -3.62 18.01
CA LEU A 47 -5.01 -3.64 17.11
C LEU A 47 -4.84 -4.67 15.98
N ALA A 48 -3.73 -4.59 15.23
CA ALA A 48 -3.46 -5.51 14.12
C ALA A 48 -3.40 -6.97 14.58
N SER A 49 -2.79 -7.23 15.74
CA SER A 49 -2.72 -8.56 16.34
C SER A 49 -4.08 -9.08 16.82
N THR A 50 -4.95 -8.19 17.29
CA THR A 50 -6.33 -8.52 17.68
C THR A 50 -7.14 -8.94 16.45
N LEU A 51 -7.07 -8.16 15.37
CA LEU A 51 -7.70 -8.49 14.09
C LEU A 51 -7.23 -9.83 13.53
N LEU A 52 -5.91 -10.10 13.62
CA LEU A 52 -5.36 -11.41 13.26
C LEU A 52 -5.97 -12.55 14.10
N CYS A 53 -6.05 -12.37 15.42
CA CYS A 53 -6.64 -13.38 16.31
C CYS A 53 -8.11 -13.66 15.96
N ASP A 54 -8.90 -12.61 15.74
CA ASP A 54 -10.32 -12.72 15.39
C ASP A 54 -10.51 -13.44 14.06
N ALA A 55 -9.71 -13.07 13.04
CA ALA A 55 -9.76 -13.67 11.73
C ALA A 55 -9.32 -15.14 11.76
N VAL A 56 -8.25 -15.50 12.47
CA VAL A 56 -7.82 -16.90 12.63
C VAL A 56 -8.87 -17.71 13.39
N GLN A 57 -9.46 -17.17 14.46
CA GLN A 57 -10.52 -17.85 15.19
C GLN A 57 -11.77 -18.06 14.33
N HIS A 58 -12.08 -17.12 13.43
CA HIS A 58 -13.12 -17.33 12.42
C HIS A 58 -12.76 -18.49 11.46
N CYS A 59 -11.51 -18.55 10.99
CA CYS A 59 -11.03 -19.64 10.14
C CYS A 59 -11.13 -21.00 10.83
N LEU A 60 -10.71 -21.10 12.09
CA LEU A 60 -10.79 -22.34 12.87
C LEU A 60 -12.24 -22.81 13.05
N ARG A 61 -13.19 -21.88 13.26
CA ARG A 61 -14.63 -22.20 13.37
C ARG A 61 -15.23 -22.69 12.06
N LYS A 62 -14.82 -22.13 10.91
CA LYS A 62 -15.30 -22.54 9.58
C LYS A 62 -14.59 -23.77 9.03
N GLY A 63 -13.46 -24.15 9.62
CA GLY A 63 -12.56 -25.18 9.14
C GLY A 63 -11.36 -24.57 8.39
N PRO A 64 -10.11 -24.86 8.80
CA PRO A 64 -8.94 -24.37 8.09
C PRO A 64 -8.85 -24.99 6.69
N ALA A 65 -8.24 -24.27 5.74
CA ALA A 65 -7.95 -24.84 4.42
C ALA A 65 -7.16 -26.13 4.54
N ARG A 66 -7.45 -27.03 3.62
CA ARG A 66 -6.76 -28.29 3.45
C ARG A 66 -6.33 -28.42 2.00
N ASP A 67 -5.11 -28.91 1.81
CA ASP A 67 -4.56 -29.18 0.50
C ASP A 67 -4.14 -30.64 0.39
N PHE A 68 -4.20 -31.17 -0.83
CA PHE A 68 -3.67 -32.50 -1.11
C PHE A 68 -2.15 -32.42 -1.18
N VAL A 69 -1.49 -33.20 -0.34
CA VAL A 69 -0.04 -33.37 -0.34
C VAL A 69 0.28 -34.79 -0.81
N VAL A 70 1.21 -34.89 -1.75
CA VAL A 70 1.70 -36.17 -2.25
C VAL A 70 2.62 -36.77 -1.19
N ILE A 71 2.25 -37.93 -0.64
CA ILE A 71 3.02 -38.63 0.37
C ILE A 71 3.49 -39.97 -0.19
N SER A 72 4.78 -40.26 -0.02
CA SER A 72 5.37 -41.58 -0.31
C SER A 72 5.66 -42.31 0.99
N ARG A 73 4.98 -43.44 1.24
CA ARG A 73 5.11 -44.23 2.48
C ARG A 73 5.03 -45.73 2.21
N ASP A 74 5.78 -46.50 2.98
CA ASP A 74 5.68 -47.97 3.02
C ASP A 74 4.43 -48.37 3.82
N VAL A 75 3.42 -48.90 3.13
CA VAL A 75 2.10 -49.22 3.69
C VAL A 75 1.80 -50.72 3.57
N THR A 76 0.99 -51.26 4.47
CA THR A 76 0.57 -52.68 4.45
C THR A 76 -0.60 -52.96 3.50
N ARG A 77 -1.23 -51.91 2.97
CA ARG A 77 -2.33 -51.99 2.00
C ARG A 77 -2.06 -50.98 0.89
N VAL A 78 -2.25 -51.41 -0.36
CA VAL A 78 -2.06 -50.55 -1.54
C VAL A 78 -2.96 -49.32 -1.45
N ARG A 79 -2.36 -48.14 -1.62
CA ARG A 79 -3.04 -46.84 -1.71
C ARG A 79 -2.39 -46.01 -2.83
N GLY A 80 -3.17 -45.46 -3.74
CA GLY A 80 -2.64 -44.67 -4.86
C GLY A 80 -1.69 -45.46 -5.76
N ARG A 81 -0.58 -44.85 -6.17
CA ARG A 81 0.39 -45.41 -7.11
C ARG A 81 1.44 -46.24 -6.38
N ILE A 82 1.68 -47.47 -6.82
CA ILE A 82 2.75 -48.31 -6.29
C ILE A 82 4.10 -47.86 -6.88
N ASP A 83 5.09 -47.64 -6.01
CA ASP A 83 6.49 -47.54 -6.40
C ASP A 83 7.10 -48.95 -6.42
N VAL A 84 7.00 -49.58 -7.59
CA VAL A 84 7.47 -50.94 -7.84
C VAL A 84 8.98 -51.06 -7.61
N LEU A 85 9.75 -50.04 -7.99
CA LEU A 85 11.21 -50.06 -7.87
C LEU A 85 11.65 -50.03 -6.41
N SER A 86 11.10 -49.10 -5.61
CA SER A 86 11.39 -49.03 -4.17
C SER A 86 10.90 -50.26 -3.42
N THR A 87 9.73 -50.80 -3.79
CA THR A 87 9.15 -52.01 -3.20
C THR A 87 10.04 -53.23 -3.41
N THR A 88 10.52 -53.45 -4.64
CA THR A 88 11.38 -54.58 -4.99
C THR A 88 12.78 -54.44 -4.39
N ARG A 89 13.42 -53.27 -4.52
CA ARG A 89 14.79 -53.04 -4.00
C ARG A 89 14.91 -53.22 -2.49
N ARG A 90 13.85 -52.89 -1.74
CA ARG A 90 13.83 -52.99 -0.26
C ARG A 90 13.19 -54.28 0.25
N SER A 91 12.85 -55.21 -0.65
CA SER A 91 12.14 -56.47 -0.36
C SER A 91 10.90 -56.26 0.51
N LEU A 92 10.12 -55.19 0.26
CA LEU A 92 9.00 -54.82 1.15
C LEU A 92 7.90 -55.88 1.18
N PHE A 93 7.70 -56.63 0.09
CA PHE A 93 6.72 -57.73 0.06
C PHE A 93 7.02 -58.81 1.10
N GLN A 94 8.29 -59.15 1.34
CA GLN A 94 8.69 -60.10 2.38
C GLN A 94 8.36 -59.59 3.80
N LYS A 95 8.21 -58.27 3.95
CA LYS A 95 7.83 -57.58 5.19
C LYS A 95 6.33 -57.26 5.26
N GLY A 96 5.53 -57.75 4.30
CA GLY A 96 4.10 -57.45 4.19
C GLY A 96 3.79 -55.96 3.91
N ARG A 97 4.70 -55.25 3.24
CA ARG A 97 4.57 -53.82 2.92
C ARG A 97 4.76 -53.55 1.43
N VAL A 98 4.27 -52.41 0.97
CA VAL A 98 4.42 -51.90 -0.39
C VAL A 98 4.73 -50.40 -0.31
N ALA A 99 5.73 -49.94 -1.06
CA ALA A 99 6.00 -48.51 -1.17
C ALA A 99 4.93 -47.89 -2.08
N CYS A 100 4.15 -46.96 -1.54
CA CYS A 100 3.08 -46.31 -2.28
C CYS A 100 3.19 -44.80 -2.20
N THR A 101 2.85 -44.13 -3.30
CA THR A 101 2.69 -42.69 -3.42
C THR A 101 1.21 -42.38 -3.60
N PHE A 102 0.63 -41.60 -2.68
CA PHE A 102 -0.78 -41.25 -2.70
C PHE A 102 -1.00 -39.83 -2.18
N ASP A 103 -2.14 -39.25 -2.56
CA ASP A 103 -2.54 -37.94 -2.10
C ASP A 103 -3.24 -38.07 -0.73
N GLU A 104 -2.76 -37.32 0.25
CA GLU A 104 -3.38 -37.21 1.57
C GLU A 104 -3.81 -35.77 1.82
N LEU A 105 -5.01 -35.61 2.37
CA LEU A 105 -5.55 -34.30 2.69
C LEU A 105 -4.88 -33.78 3.97
N SER A 106 -4.07 -32.74 3.84
CA SER A 106 -3.33 -32.13 4.95
C SER A 106 -3.79 -30.71 5.23
N ILE A 107 -3.79 -30.31 6.49
CA ILE A 107 -3.93 -28.90 6.88
C ILE A 107 -2.59 -28.16 6.83
N ASP A 108 -1.46 -28.87 6.71
CA ASP A 108 -0.13 -28.30 6.70
C ASP A 108 0.16 -27.68 5.33
N ASN A 109 -0.47 -26.54 5.06
CA ASN A 109 -0.34 -25.80 3.82
C ASN A 109 0.32 -24.43 4.06
N PRO A 110 0.82 -23.76 3.01
CA PRO A 110 1.52 -22.48 3.15
C PRO A 110 0.68 -21.39 3.83
N GLU A 111 -0.64 -21.40 3.67
CA GLU A 111 -1.53 -20.40 4.27
C GLU A 111 -1.63 -20.60 5.78
N ASN A 112 -1.90 -21.81 6.26
CA ASN A 112 -1.98 -22.10 7.69
C ASN A 112 -0.61 -21.96 8.36
N GLN A 113 0.48 -22.29 7.66
CA GLN A 113 1.85 -22.05 8.12
C GLN A 113 2.13 -20.55 8.29
N LEU A 114 1.68 -19.73 7.32
CA LEU A 114 1.77 -18.28 7.41
C LEU A 114 1.01 -17.74 8.63
N LEU A 115 -0.24 -18.19 8.84
CA LEU A 115 -1.05 -17.76 9.98
C LEU A 115 -0.36 -18.11 11.31
N ARG A 116 0.16 -19.33 11.44
CA ARG A 116 0.90 -19.77 12.63
C ARG A 116 2.11 -18.87 12.90
N HIS A 117 2.89 -18.58 11.86
CA HIS A 117 4.06 -17.73 11.99
C HIS A 117 3.72 -16.28 12.32
N ALA A 118 2.70 -15.72 11.68
CA ALA A 118 2.23 -14.38 12.00
C ALA A 118 1.76 -14.27 13.45
N LEU A 119 1.11 -15.31 14.01
CA LEU A 119 0.73 -15.34 15.43
C LEU A 119 1.95 -15.37 16.37
N ASP A 120 3.00 -16.12 16.02
CA ASP A 120 4.26 -16.14 16.78
C ASP A 120 4.93 -14.75 16.76
N HIS A 121 4.91 -14.06 15.62
CA HIS A 121 5.45 -12.71 15.46
C HIS A 121 4.59 -11.65 16.16
N ALA A 122 3.26 -11.74 16.05
CA ALA A 122 2.29 -10.88 16.74
C ALA A 122 2.53 -10.89 18.25
N ALA A 123 2.69 -12.08 18.84
CA ALA A 123 2.93 -12.21 20.27
C ALA A 123 4.18 -11.45 20.72
N ARG A 124 5.27 -11.53 19.95
CA ARG A 124 6.51 -10.79 20.24
C ARG A 124 6.36 -9.28 20.03
N LEU A 125 5.70 -8.88 18.95
CA LEU A 125 5.47 -7.47 18.62
C LEU A 125 4.65 -6.78 19.71
N VAL A 126 3.53 -7.37 20.12
CA VAL A 126 2.68 -6.80 21.17
C VAL A 126 3.38 -6.80 22.53
N GLU A 127 4.17 -7.83 22.86
CA GLU A 127 4.95 -7.83 24.11
C GLU A 127 6.03 -6.73 24.13
N SER A 128 6.52 -6.30 22.95
CA SER A 128 7.49 -5.21 22.83
C SER A 128 6.88 -3.83 23.11
N THR A 129 5.61 -3.62 22.76
CA THR A 129 4.90 -2.35 23.03
C THR A 129 4.24 -2.36 24.42
N ARG A 130 3.61 -3.49 24.78
CA ARG A 130 2.83 -3.65 26.00
C ARG A 130 3.11 -4.98 26.68
N ARG A 131 3.91 -4.93 27.76
CA ARG A 131 4.19 -6.12 28.57
C ARG A 131 2.92 -6.75 29.12
N ARG A 132 2.83 -8.09 29.03
CA ARG A 132 1.71 -8.91 29.54
C ARG A 132 0.35 -8.56 28.90
N SER A 133 0.32 -8.15 27.63
CA SER A 133 -0.94 -7.98 26.90
C SER A 133 -1.73 -9.31 26.82
N PRO A 134 -3.06 -9.29 27.03
CA PRO A 134 -3.92 -10.45 26.83
C PRO A 134 -3.93 -10.91 25.36
N VAL A 135 -3.72 -9.99 24.41
CA VAL A 135 -3.66 -10.30 22.97
C VAL A 135 -2.46 -11.19 22.67
N ALA A 136 -1.29 -10.92 23.27
CA ALA A 136 -0.11 -11.76 23.10
C ALA A 136 -0.32 -13.20 23.63
N GLN A 137 -1.08 -13.37 24.72
CA GLN A 137 -1.46 -14.70 25.22
C GLN A 137 -2.42 -15.41 24.25
N ARG A 138 -3.38 -14.66 23.69
CA ARG A 138 -4.32 -15.16 22.69
C ARG A 138 -3.61 -15.61 21.41
N CYS A 139 -2.64 -14.84 20.92
CA CYS A 139 -1.80 -15.21 19.78
C CYS A 139 -1.08 -16.56 20.03
N ARG A 140 -0.44 -16.70 21.20
CA ARG A 140 0.26 -17.93 21.59
C ARG A 140 -0.67 -19.14 21.70
N HIS A 141 -1.89 -18.93 22.23
CA HIS A 141 -2.89 -19.98 22.31
C HIS A 141 -3.30 -20.47 20.91
N LEU A 142 -3.66 -19.56 20.01
CA LEU A 142 -4.05 -19.90 18.64
C LEU A 142 -2.91 -20.56 17.85
N ALA A 143 -1.66 -20.10 18.04
CA ALA A 143 -0.50 -20.72 17.42
C ALA A 143 -0.31 -22.18 17.87
N ARG A 144 -0.50 -22.46 19.17
CA ARG A 144 -0.48 -23.83 19.72
C ARG A 144 -1.62 -24.69 19.16
N THR A 145 -2.83 -24.14 19.06
CA THR A 145 -3.96 -24.86 18.45
C THR A 145 -3.64 -25.30 17.02
N LEU A 146 -3.00 -24.44 16.21
CA LEU A 146 -2.58 -24.82 14.85
C LEU A 146 -1.51 -25.93 14.86
N ILE A 147 -0.57 -25.91 15.82
CA ILE A 147 0.43 -26.97 16.00
C ILE A 147 -0.25 -28.29 16.35
N ASP A 148 -1.16 -28.28 17.32
CA ASP A 148 -1.88 -29.48 17.79
C ASP A 148 -2.73 -30.11 16.67
N MET A 149 -3.21 -29.30 15.73
CA MET A 149 -3.93 -29.78 14.55
C MET A 149 -3.00 -30.37 13.47
N GLY A 150 -1.68 -30.16 13.57
CA GLY A 150 -0.68 -30.68 12.63
C GLY A 150 -0.07 -29.66 11.66
N VAL A 151 -0.18 -28.36 11.93
CA VAL A 151 0.55 -27.33 11.16
C VAL A 151 1.97 -27.21 11.72
N HIS A 152 2.94 -27.75 10.98
CA HIS A 152 4.29 -27.87 11.49
C HIS A 152 5.09 -26.58 11.29
N PRO A 153 6.02 -26.23 12.20
CA PRO A 153 6.97 -25.15 11.97
C PRO A 153 7.92 -25.57 10.85
N ARG A 154 7.81 -24.95 9.68
CA ARG A 154 8.91 -24.89 8.72
C ARG A 154 9.46 -23.48 8.70
N THR A 155 10.76 -23.36 8.43
CA THR A 155 11.36 -22.10 8.01
C THR A 155 10.54 -21.60 6.82
N ILE A 156 9.79 -20.52 7.01
CA ILE A 156 9.06 -19.93 5.89
C ILE A 156 10.12 -19.54 4.85
N PRO A 157 9.93 -19.91 3.57
CA PRO A 157 10.81 -19.41 2.53
C PRO A 157 10.81 -17.88 2.60
N PRO A 158 11.98 -17.21 2.44
CA PRO A 158 12.12 -15.76 2.57
C PRO A 158 11.17 -14.97 1.66
N VAL A 159 10.59 -15.65 0.67
CA VAL A 159 9.53 -15.15 -0.19
C VAL A 159 8.29 -16.02 0.02
N LEU A 160 7.20 -15.40 0.47
CA LEU A 160 5.88 -16.01 0.48
C LEU A 160 5.59 -16.61 -0.90
N PRO A 161 5.19 -17.89 -0.99
CA PRO A 161 4.88 -18.49 -2.27
C PRO A 161 3.87 -17.62 -3.03
N ARG A 162 4.11 -17.37 -4.32
CA ARG A 162 3.27 -16.52 -5.20
C ARG A 162 1.79 -16.97 -5.29
N GLN A 163 1.48 -18.11 -4.68
CA GLN A 163 0.17 -18.75 -4.59
C GLN A 163 -0.61 -18.43 -3.31
N VAL A 164 0.05 -17.93 -2.25
CA VAL A 164 -0.63 -17.51 -1.02
C VAL A 164 -1.67 -16.45 -1.35
N GLY A 165 -2.93 -16.70 -0.99
CA GLY A 165 -4.03 -15.75 -1.25
C GLY A 165 -4.66 -15.82 -2.65
N ARG A 166 -4.05 -16.52 -3.63
CA ARG A 166 -4.67 -16.71 -4.97
C ARG A 166 -5.74 -17.80 -4.98
N ARG A 167 -5.65 -18.74 -4.03
CA ARG A 167 -6.61 -19.84 -3.83
C ARG A 167 -7.16 -19.89 -2.41
N ALA A 168 -6.85 -18.88 -1.59
CA ALA A 168 -7.37 -18.78 -0.24
C ALA A 168 -8.90 -18.80 -0.30
N LEU A 169 -9.50 -19.61 0.56
CA LEU A 169 -10.94 -19.60 0.74
C LEU A 169 -11.36 -18.19 1.18
N ALA A 170 -12.55 -17.74 0.75
CA ALA A 170 -13.04 -16.40 1.05
C ALA A 170 -12.94 -16.08 2.56
N HIS A 171 -13.23 -17.07 3.43
CA HIS A 171 -13.16 -16.92 4.88
C HIS A 171 -11.74 -16.87 5.47
N GLN A 172 -10.70 -17.24 4.71
CA GLN A 172 -9.28 -17.13 5.10
C GLN A 172 -8.58 -15.90 4.55
N SER A 173 -9.16 -15.25 3.53
CA SER A 173 -8.57 -14.07 2.89
C SER A 173 -8.26 -12.95 3.90
N ALA A 174 -9.17 -12.67 4.83
CA ALA A 174 -8.99 -11.69 5.90
C ALA A 174 -7.89 -12.09 6.88
N ALA A 175 -7.80 -13.38 7.25
CA ALA A 175 -6.76 -13.88 8.15
C ALA A 175 -5.37 -13.79 7.50
N VAL A 176 -5.27 -14.12 6.21
CA VAL A 176 -4.02 -13.95 5.45
C VAL A 176 -3.65 -12.48 5.35
N ALA A 177 -4.60 -11.59 5.04
CA ALA A 177 -4.34 -10.15 4.99
C ALA A 177 -3.87 -9.59 6.35
N ALA A 178 -4.49 -10.00 7.46
CA ALA A 178 -4.06 -9.63 8.80
C ALA A 178 -2.68 -10.19 9.14
N ALA A 179 -2.38 -11.43 8.74
CA ALA A 179 -1.08 -12.05 8.96
C ALA A 179 0.04 -11.31 8.23
N LEU A 180 -0.21 -10.91 6.97
CA LEU A 180 0.74 -10.12 6.18
C LEU A 180 0.98 -8.75 6.82
N LEU A 181 -0.07 -8.05 7.24
CA LEU A 181 0.06 -6.77 7.93
C LEU A 181 0.93 -6.89 9.18
N VAL A 182 0.64 -7.85 10.06
CA VAL A 182 1.43 -8.08 11.27
C VAL A 182 2.90 -8.37 10.92
N LEU A 183 3.16 -9.21 9.92
CA LEU A 183 4.53 -9.54 9.53
C LEU A 183 5.28 -8.32 9.00
N GLU A 184 4.65 -7.51 8.16
CA GLU A 184 5.20 -6.23 7.68
C GLU A 184 5.54 -5.28 8.85
N MET A 185 4.72 -5.27 9.90
CA MET A 185 5.00 -4.49 11.12
C MET A 185 6.13 -5.08 11.99
N THR A 186 6.43 -6.37 11.86
CA THR A 186 7.44 -7.07 12.68
C THR A 186 8.84 -7.15 12.07
N VAL A 187 8.96 -7.04 10.75
CA VAL A 187 10.22 -7.26 10.03
C VAL A 187 10.93 -5.91 9.84
N PRO A 188 12.08 -5.67 10.51
CA PRO A 188 13.04 -4.67 10.07
C PRO A 188 13.50 -4.97 8.64
N ASP A 189 13.74 -3.93 7.85
CA ASP A 189 14.34 -4.08 6.53
C ASP A 189 15.74 -4.72 6.67
N ASP A 190 15.90 -5.96 6.16
CA ASP A 190 17.17 -6.71 6.21
C ASP A 190 18.34 -6.00 5.49
N SER A 191 18.06 -4.92 4.75
CA SER A 191 19.10 -4.08 4.13
C SER A 191 19.77 -3.10 5.11
N ALA A 192 19.20 -2.91 6.31
CA ALA A 192 19.81 -2.12 7.37
C ALA A 192 20.94 -2.93 8.04
N HIS A 193 22.18 -2.66 7.64
CA HIS A 193 23.36 -3.19 8.33
C HIS A 193 23.43 -2.63 9.75
N GLY A 194 23.01 -3.42 10.75
CA GLY A 194 23.12 -3.03 12.15
C GLY A 194 22.53 -4.06 13.10
N VAL A 195 23.37 -4.58 13.99
CA VAL A 195 23.00 -5.52 15.06
C VAL A 195 21.91 -4.90 15.93
N HIS A 196 20.85 -5.69 16.18
CA HIS A 196 19.87 -5.57 17.27
C HIS A 196 20.16 -4.41 18.24
N LEU A 197 19.47 -3.28 18.09
CA LEU A 197 19.14 -2.30 19.13
C LEU A 197 18.19 -1.23 18.55
N LEU A 198 17.15 -0.92 19.31
CA LEU A 198 15.94 -0.15 18.97
C LEU A 198 16.14 1.35 18.62
N GLN A 199 17.30 1.80 18.09
CA GLN A 199 17.56 3.22 17.78
C GLN A 199 18.53 3.41 16.60
N SER A 200 18.15 3.03 15.38
CA SER A 200 18.75 3.45 14.08
C SER A 200 17.88 2.93 12.93
N PRO A 201 17.87 3.48 11.69
CA PRO A 201 16.72 3.40 10.79
C PRO A 201 16.44 1.95 10.39
N VAL A 202 15.33 1.45 10.90
CA VAL A 202 14.78 0.10 10.69
C VAL A 202 14.40 -0.13 9.22
N TYR A 203 14.37 0.93 8.40
CA TYR A 203 13.95 0.90 7.00
C TYR A 203 14.89 1.70 6.10
N SER A 204 15.23 1.14 4.94
CA SER A 204 15.89 1.88 3.87
C SER A 204 14.95 2.96 3.29
N GLU A 205 15.52 4.01 2.70
CA GLU A 205 14.73 5.05 2.01
C GLU A 205 13.91 4.46 0.86
N GLU A 206 14.43 3.44 0.17
CA GLU A 206 13.71 2.77 -0.91
C GLU A 206 12.49 2.01 -0.38
N ALA A 207 12.63 1.31 0.75
CA ALA A 207 11.52 0.62 1.41
C ALA A 207 10.44 1.62 1.88
N LEU A 208 10.85 2.73 2.49
CA LEU A 208 9.92 3.78 2.91
C LEU A 208 9.22 4.46 1.74
N ARG A 209 9.93 4.71 0.63
CA ARG A 209 9.32 5.25 -0.61
C ARG A 209 8.24 4.31 -1.13
N LYS A 210 8.53 3.02 -1.25
CA LYS A 210 7.56 2.00 -1.70
C LYS A 210 6.38 1.89 -0.73
N LEU A 211 6.63 1.99 0.58
CA LEU A 211 5.57 1.98 1.59
C LEU A 211 4.68 3.21 1.47
N PHE A 212 5.27 4.40 1.32
CA PHE A 212 4.55 5.66 1.15
C PHE A 212 3.67 5.63 -0.11
N GLU A 213 4.20 5.17 -1.24
CA GLU A 213 3.45 4.97 -2.49
C GLU A 213 2.25 4.04 -2.28
N LYS A 214 2.46 2.87 -1.67
CA LYS A 214 1.38 1.92 -1.36
C LYS A 214 0.34 2.50 -0.40
N ALA A 215 0.77 3.26 0.60
CA ALA A 215 -0.12 3.90 1.56
C ALA A 215 -1.00 4.96 0.90
N LEU A 216 -0.45 5.77 -0.01
CA LEU A 216 -1.22 6.73 -0.82
C LEU A 216 -2.25 6.01 -1.68
N VAL A 217 -1.86 4.94 -2.38
CA VAL A 217 -2.80 4.12 -3.16
C VAL A 217 -3.93 3.60 -2.27
N GLY A 218 -3.60 3.08 -1.08
CA GLY A 218 -4.59 2.57 -0.13
C GLY A 218 -5.56 3.64 0.39
N LEU A 219 -5.04 4.83 0.74
CA LEU A 219 -5.84 5.99 1.11
C LEU A 219 -6.79 6.41 -0.02
N TYR A 220 -6.29 6.50 -1.25
CA TYR A 220 -7.10 6.89 -2.40
C TYR A 220 -8.16 5.85 -2.73
N ARG A 221 -7.85 4.55 -2.63
CA ARG A 221 -8.87 3.50 -2.80
C ARG A 221 -9.98 3.63 -1.78
N HIS A 222 -9.62 3.68 -0.51
CA HIS A 222 -10.59 3.73 0.58
C HIS A 222 -11.50 4.96 0.52
N HIS A 223 -10.98 6.13 0.11
CA HIS A 223 -11.73 7.39 0.14
C HIS A 223 -12.34 7.81 -1.19
N LEU A 224 -11.72 7.50 -2.33
CA LEU A 224 -12.11 8.02 -3.63
C LEU A 224 -12.90 7.00 -4.46
N GLU A 225 -12.65 5.69 -4.31
CA GLU A 225 -13.44 4.67 -5.05
C GLU A 225 -14.94 4.71 -4.69
N PRO A 226 -15.36 4.93 -3.44
CA PRO A 226 -16.77 5.13 -3.11
C PRO A 226 -17.40 6.35 -3.81
N ALA A 227 -16.58 7.33 -4.20
CA ALA A 227 -17.00 8.51 -4.95
C ALA A 227 -16.95 8.31 -6.48
N GLY A 228 -16.70 7.07 -6.96
CA GLY A 228 -16.68 6.72 -8.38
C GLY A 228 -15.30 6.84 -9.06
N TRP A 229 -14.24 7.13 -8.30
CA TRP A 229 -12.89 7.15 -8.85
C TRP A 229 -12.38 5.74 -9.10
N ARG A 230 -11.40 5.58 -10.00
CA ARG A 230 -10.71 4.31 -10.23
C ARG A 230 -9.22 4.45 -9.97
N ILE A 231 -8.70 3.73 -8.98
CA ILE A 231 -7.30 3.83 -8.53
C ILE A 231 -6.50 2.59 -8.93
N LYS A 232 -5.66 2.72 -9.98
CA LYS A 232 -4.85 1.59 -10.47
C LYS A 232 -3.57 1.36 -9.67
N GLY A 233 -2.97 2.41 -9.10
CA GLY A 233 -1.58 2.36 -8.63
C GLY A 233 -0.62 2.40 -9.82
N ALA A 234 0.49 1.67 -9.77
CA ALA A 234 1.49 1.71 -10.83
C ALA A 234 0.96 1.21 -12.18
N GLU A 235 1.13 2.02 -13.23
CA GLU A 235 0.69 1.72 -14.59
C GLU A 235 1.87 1.83 -15.56
N LYS A 236 1.99 0.84 -16.47
CA LYS A 236 2.96 0.91 -17.57
C LYS A 236 2.38 1.76 -18.69
N LEU A 237 3.12 2.80 -19.08
CA LEU A 237 2.81 3.62 -20.24
C LEU A 237 3.57 3.07 -21.45
N THR A 238 2.93 3.16 -22.61
CA THR A 238 3.54 2.73 -23.88
C THR A 238 4.08 3.96 -24.60
N TRP A 239 5.30 3.86 -25.13
CA TRP A 239 5.90 4.91 -25.95
C TRP A 239 5.16 5.08 -27.28
N HIS A 240 4.87 6.33 -27.64
CA HIS A 240 4.35 6.74 -28.95
C HIS A 240 5.56 7.08 -29.80
N ALA A 241 6.37 6.07 -30.09
CA ALA A 241 7.60 6.18 -30.86
C ALA A 241 7.51 5.28 -32.10
N THR A 242 8.06 5.77 -33.21
CA THR A 242 8.25 5.00 -34.44
C THR A 242 9.73 4.61 -34.57
N GLY A 243 10.02 3.44 -35.17
CA GLY A 243 11.40 2.93 -35.33
C GLY A 243 11.78 1.85 -34.31
N GLU A 244 13.07 1.75 -33.98
CA GLU A 244 13.61 0.75 -33.03
C GLU A 244 13.27 1.12 -31.58
N THR A 245 12.16 0.59 -31.07
CA THR A 245 11.65 0.90 -29.72
C THR A 245 12.21 0.01 -28.61
N GLY A 246 13.00 -1.02 -28.95
CA GLY A 246 13.54 -2.00 -28.00
C GLY A 246 14.59 -1.44 -27.02
N LEU A 247 15.15 -0.26 -27.31
CA LEU A 247 16.14 0.43 -26.47
C LEU A 247 15.50 1.44 -25.50
N LEU A 248 14.20 1.69 -25.62
CA LEU A 248 13.52 2.69 -24.80
C LEU A 248 13.31 2.18 -23.37
N PRO A 249 13.52 3.02 -22.34
CA PRO A 249 13.30 2.62 -20.96
C PRO A 249 11.81 2.35 -20.72
N THR A 250 11.48 1.45 -19.79
CA THR A 250 10.07 1.23 -19.43
C THR A 250 9.53 2.46 -18.71
N MET A 251 8.43 3.06 -19.22
CA MET A 251 7.71 4.10 -18.51
C MET A 251 6.70 3.47 -17.57
N GLN A 252 6.90 3.68 -16.27
CA GLN A 252 5.99 3.21 -15.24
C GLN A 252 5.69 4.37 -14.30
N THR A 253 4.41 4.67 -14.12
CA THR A 253 3.95 5.64 -13.13
C THR A 253 3.96 5.03 -11.74
N ASP A 254 4.08 5.85 -10.71
CA ASP A 254 3.89 5.40 -9.33
C ASP A 254 2.39 5.18 -9.07
N ILE A 255 1.54 6.16 -9.40
CA ILE A 255 0.10 6.08 -9.19
C ILE A 255 -0.66 6.67 -10.38
N SER A 256 -1.49 5.86 -11.03
CA SER A 256 -2.49 6.31 -11.99
C SER A 256 -3.89 6.25 -11.39
N MET A 257 -4.63 7.35 -11.53
CA MET A 257 -6.01 7.51 -11.05
C MET A 257 -6.89 8.04 -12.17
N TYR A 258 -8.17 7.70 -12.13
CA TYR A 258 -9.19 8.23 -13.04
C TYR A 258 -10.33 8.82 -12.23
N THR A 259 -10.74 10.03 -12.58
CA THR A 259 -11.91 10.67 -11.98
C THR A 259 -13.20 10.03 -12.52
N PRO A 260 -14.36 10.25 -11.87
CA PRO A 260 -15.64 9.75 -12.36
C PRO A 260 -15.98 10.25 -13.78
N GLU A 261 -15.48 11.42 -14.15
CA GLU A 261 -15.66 12.03 -15.47
C GLU A 261 -14.76 11.40 -16.55
N GLY A 262 -13.78 10.59 -16.16
CA GLY A 262 -12.86 9.89 -17.05
C GLY A 262 -11.49 10.54 -17.22
N ASP A 263 -11.26 11.69 -16.58
CA ASP A 263 -9.97 12.39 -16.59
C ASP A 263 -8.89 11.56 -15.88
N LYS A 264 -7.66 11.59 -16.41
CA LYS A 264 -6.54 10.85 -15.83
C LYS A 264 -5.68 11.76 -14.96
N ILE A 265 -5.33 11.28 -13.78
CA ILE A 265 -4.34 11.92 -12.92
C ILE A 265 -3.17 10.96 -12.76
N ILE A 266 -1.99 11.41 -13.19
CA ILE A 266 -0.72 10.71 -12.98
C ILE A 266 -0.06 11.36 -11.78
N ALA A 267 0.13 10.56 -10.72
CA ALA A 267 0.82 10.98 -9.52
C ALA A 267 2.17 10.27 -9.36
N ASP A 268 3.17 11.02 -8.91
CA ASP A 268 4.54 10.56 -8.66
C ASP A 268 4.91 10.92 -7.22
N ALA A 269 5.31 9.90 -6.45
CA ALA A 269 5.49 9.97 -5.01
C ALA A 269 6.98 9.95 -4.66
N LYS A 270 7.47 11.02 -4.04
CA LYS A 270 8.90 11.21 -3.76
C LYS A 270 9.17 11.21 -2.26
N PHE A 271 10.14 10.40 -1.84
CA PHE A 271 10.64 10.32 -0.47
C PHE A 271 12.01 11.01 -0.37
N THR A 272 12.06 12.30 -0.68
CA THR A 272 13.29 13.12 -0.59
C THR A 272 12.92 14.56 -0.27
N GLY A 273 13.91 15.38 0.12
CA GLY A 273 13.73 16.83 0.19
C GLY A 273 13.17 17.36 -1.14
N MET A 274 12.11 18.16 -1.07
CA MET A 274 11.30 18.60 -2.20
C MET A 274 11.99 19.67 -3.07
N THR A 275 12.77 20.55 -2.45
CA THR A 275 13.36 21.73 -3.07
C THR A 275 14.88 21.65 -3.11
N ASP A 276 15.46 22.16 -4.19
CA ASP A 276 16.88 22.51 -4.27
C ASP A 276 17.01 24.03 -4.13
N THR A 277 18.10 24.49 -3.51
CA THR A 277 18.38 25.92 -3.41
C THR A 277 19.10 26.38 -4.67
N TYR A 278 18.44 27.23 -5.46
CA TYR A 278 19.07 27.86 -6.64
C TYR A 278 18.93 29.37 -6.54
N ARG A 279 20.08 30.08 -6.51
CA ARG A 279 20.15 31.56 -6.39
C ARG A 279 19.27 32.11 -5.25
N ASN A 280 19.35 31.51 -4.06
CA ASN A 280 18.56 31.85 -2.86
C ASN A 280 17.03 31.74 -3.02
N LYS A 281 16.55 31.00 -4.02
CA LYS A 281 15.14 30.61 -4.14
C LYS A 281 15.03 29.09 -4.04
N GLU A 282 14.03 28.62 -3.32
CA GLU A 282 13.66 27.20 -3.30
C GLU A 282 12.93 26.85 -4.58
N ILE A 283 13.47 25.91 -5.34
CA ILE A 283 12.88 25.44 -6.60
C ILE A 283 12.60 23.95 -6.45
N LEU A 284 11.45 23.50 -6.95
CA LEU A 284 11.17 22.07 -7.08
C LEU A 284 12.28 21.38 -7.86
N LYS A 285 12.67 20.18 -7.41
CA LYS A 285 13.68 19.37 -8.10
C LYS A 285 13.32 19.19 -9.58
N PRO A 286 14.09 19.75 -10.52
CA PRO A 286 13.73 19.75 -11.95
C PRO A 286 13.54 18.34 -12.50
N GLN A 287 14.32 17.39 -12.01
CA GLN A 287 14.28 15.99 -12.43
C GLN A 287 12.88 15.36 -12.23
N HIS A 288 12.21 15.65 -11.12
CA HIS A 288 10.89 15.11 -10.82
C HIS A 288 9.82 15.73 -11.72
N LEU A 289 9.92 17.04 -11.96
CA LEU A 289 9.02 17.75 -12.85
C LEU A 289 9.15 17.23 -14.29
N TYR A 290 10.37 17.04 -14.78
CA TYR A 290 10.62 16.52 -16.13
C TYR A 290 10.15 15.07 -16.29
N GLN A 291 10.37 14.23 -15.27
CA GLN A 291 9.85 12.86 -15.27
C GLN A 291 8.33 12.85 -15.37
N LEU A 292 7.63 13.60 -14.51
CA LEU A 292 6.17 13.66 -14.53
C LEU A 292 5.64 14.25 -15.85
N HIS A 293 6.28 15.31 -16.36
CA HIS A 293 5.94 15.92 -17.64
C HIS A 293 6.04 14.91 -18.78
N SER A 294 7.09 14.07 -18.81
CA SER A 294 7.23 13.02 -19.82
C SER A 294 6.08 12.00 -19.79
N TYR A 295 5.56 11.66 -18.60
CA TYR A 295 4.40 10.77 -18.46
C TYR A 295 3.12 11.40 -19.02
N ILE A 296 2.90 12.68 -18.72
CA ILE A 296 1.70 13.42 -19.13
C ILE A 296 1.69 13.66 -20.64
N SER A 297 2.82 14.10 -21.20
CA SER A 297 2.94 14.32 -22.64
C SER A 297 2.75 13.03 -23.44
N GLN A 298 3.20 11.91 -22.88
CA GLN A 298 3.09 10.60 -23.53
C GLN A 298 1.65 10.08 -23.55
N ASP A 299 0.86 10.34 -22.53
CA ASP A 299 -0.54 9.89 -22.45
C ASP A 299 -1.52 10.88 -23.09
N GLY A 300 -1.22 12.18 -23.04
CA GLY A 300 -2.03 13.25 -23.61
C GLY A 300 -1.85 13.50 -25.11
N ALA A 301 -0.91 12.82 -25.77
CA ALA A 301 -0.59 13.04 -27.19
C ALA A 301 -1.64 12.49 -28.18
N SER A 302 -2.66 11.77 -27.72
CA SER A 302 -3.69 11.19 -28.59
C SER A 302 -4.87 12.15 -28.75
N SER A 303 -5.20 12.53 -30.00
CA SER A 303 -6.39 13.34 -30.30
C SER A 303 -7.67 12.65 -29.77
N GLY A 304 -8.40 13.32 -28.87
CA GLY A 304 -9.60 12.77 -28.22
C GLY A 304 -9.34 12.03 -26.90
N ALA A 305 -8.10 12.03 -26.39
CA ALA A 305 -7.79 11.51 -25.07
C ALA A 305 -8.41 12.38 -23.96
N ALA A 306 -8.78 11.73 -22.85
CA ALA A 306 -9.25 12.44 -21.67
C ALA A 306 -8.14 13.38 -21.14
N PRO A 307 -8.51 14.55 -20.58
CA PRO A 307 -7.58 15.42 -19.88
C PRO A 307 -6.65 14.67 -18.94
N VAL A 308 -5.35 14.92 -19.07
CA VAL A 308 -4.33 14.33 -18.20
C VAL A 308 -3.74 15.42 -17.31
N ALA A 309 -3.81 15.20 -16.00
CA ALA A 309 -3.23 16.08 -14.99
C ALA A 309 -2.08 15.39 -14.23
N GLY A 310 -1.14 16.21 -13.77
CA GLY A 310 0.04 15.78 -13.02
C GLY A 310 -0.05 16.10 -11.54
N LEU A 311 0.39 15.17 -10.70
CA LEU A 311 0.49 15.38 -9.26
C LEU A 311 1.85 14.89 -8.71
N LEU A 312 2.64 15.79 -8.15
CA LEU A 312 3.83 15.46 -7.38
C LEU A 312 3.46 15.45 -5.89
N ILE A 313 3.75 14.34 -5.21
CA ILE A 313 3.52 14.19 -3.77
C ILE A 313 4.86 13.92 -3.09
N TYR A 314 5.23 14.79 -2.17
CA TYR A 314 6.47 14.66 -1.40
C TYR A 314 6.17 14.22 0.03
N ALA A 315 6.86 13.19 0.51
CA ALA A 315 6.95 12.94 1.94
C ALA A 315 7.80 14.05 2.58
N SER A 316 7.22 14.84 3.47
CA SER A 316 7.89 15.93 4.18
C SER A 316 7.99 15.64 5.68
N MET A 317 8.85 16.42 6.35
CA MET A 317 9.08 16.35 7.80
C MET A 317 8.80 17.74 8.39
N GLY A 318 7.53 18.12 8.48
CA GLY A 318 7.09 19.41 9.02
C GLY A 318 6.92 20.55 8.00
N VAL A 319 7.11 20.30 6.70
CA VAL A 319 6.87 21.31 5.65
C VAL A 319 5.50 21.06 5.02
N ASP A 320 4.61 22.05 5.10
CA ASP A 320 3.32 22.07 4.40
C ASP A 320 3.42 22.98 3.17
N LEU A 321 3.44 22.38 1.98
CA LEU A 321 3.43 23.08 0.71
C LEU A 321 2.33 22.51 -0.17
N PHE A 322 1.58 23.42 -0.80
CA PHE A 322 0.62 23.12 -1.82
C PHE A 322 0.74 24.15 -2.93
N ALA A 323 1.02 23.71 -4.16
CA ALA A 323 1.12 24.54 -5.33
C ALA A 323 0.33 23.92 -6.49
N SER A 324 -0.37 24.76 -7.24
CA SER A 324 -1.08 24.38 -8.46
C SER A 324 -0.61 25.28 -9.59
N MET A 325 -0.33 24.69 -10.76
CA MET A 325 0.16 25.38 -11.94
C MET A 325 -0.40 24.74 -13.20
N ASN A 326 -0.33 25.45 -14.32
CA ASN A 326 -0.67 24.91 -15.63
C ASN A 326 0.59 24.96 -16.51
N ILE A 327 0.96 23.82 -17.09
CA ILE A 327 2.13 23.70 -17.96
C ILE A 327 1.68 23.03 -19.24
N ASN A 328 1.83 23.72 -20.37
CA ASN A 328 1.44 23.24 -21.70
C ASN A 328 -0.03 22.77 -21.78
N GLY A 329 -0.94 23.44 -21.08
CA GLY A 329 -2.37 23.10 -21.06
C GLY A 329 -2.76 21.99 -20.07
N HIS A 330 -1.79 21.36 -19.41
CA HIS A 330 -2.02 20.35 -18.39
C HIS A 330 -1.99 20.96 -16.99
N ALA A 331 -2.95 20.57 -16.13
CA ALA A 331 -2.93 20.94 -14.73
C ALA A 331 -1.82 20.14 -14.01
N PHE A 332 -0.94 20.84 -13.32
CA PHE A 332 0.11 20.26 -12.47
C PHE A 332 -0.11 20.69 -11.02
N ARG A 333 0.08 19.76 -10.11
CA ARG A 333 0.09 20.05 -8.68
C ARG A 333 1.30 19.48 -7.99
N CYS A 334 1.71 20.18 -6.95
CA CYS A 334 2.73 19.75 -6.03
C CYS A 334 2.17 19.87 -4.61
N ALA A 335 2.23 18.79 -3.85
CA ALA A 335 1.77 18.76 -2.47
C ALA A 335 2.76 17.99 -1.59
N THR A 336 2.81 18.34 -0.32
CA THR A 336 3.57 17.60 0.69
C THR A 336 2.63 16.85 1.63
N VAL A 337 3.07 15.70 2.11
CA VAL A 337 2.45 14.95 3.19
C VAL A 337 3.46 14.83 4.32
N ASP A 338 3.16 15.46 5.45
CA ASP A 338 4.03 15.50 6.62
C ASP A 338 3.94 14.19 7.39
N LEU A 339 4.98 13.36 7.29
CA LEU A 339 5.03 12.07 7.96
C LEU A 339 5.34 12.17 9.46
N THR A 340 5.57 13.38 9.99
CA THR A 340 5.67 13.63 11.44
C THR A 340 4.35 14.06 12.07
N ALA A 341 3.35 14.42 11.26
CA ALA A 341 2.05 14.87 11.74
C ALA A 341 1.21 13.72 12.31
N ASP A 342 0.06 14.07 12.89
CA ASP A 342 -0.93 13.09 13.33
C ASP A 342 -1.63 12.41 12.14
N GLY A 343 -2.23 11.23 12.40
CA GLY A 343 -2.89 10.43 11.37
C GLY A 343 -3.93 11.20 10.54
N PRO A 344 -4.85 11.97 11.18
CA PRO A 344 -5.83 12.78 10.45
C PRO A 344 -5.19 13.84 9.55
N THR A 345 -4.07 14.44 9.95
CA THR A 345 -3.37 15.42 9.11
C THR A 345 -2.69 14.78 7.91
N ILE A 346 -2.03 13.63 8.10
CA ILE A 346 -1.44 12.85 7.00
C ILE A 346 -2.51 12.54 5.95
N ARG A 347 -3.66 12.00 6.39
CA ARG A 347 -4.78 11.68 5.49
C ARG A 347 -5.32 12.93 4.80
N ARG A 348 -5.58 14.01 5.55
CA ARG A 348 -6.12 15.26 5.00
C ARG A 348 -5.21 15.85 3.94
N GLN A 349 -3.90 15.89 4.16
CA GLN A 349 -2.91 16.39 3.19
C GLN A 349 -2.89 15.53 1.93
N ALA A 350 -2.87 14.20 2.09
CA ALA A 350 -2.89 13.26 0.96
C ALA A 350 -4.16 13.43 0.09
N LEU A 351 -5.34 13.59 0.70
CA LEU A 351 -6.60 13.80 -0.03
C LEU A 351 -6.68 15.18 -0.67
N LYS A 352 -6.25 16.24 0.04
CA LYS A 352 -6.20 17.61 -0.49
C LYS A 352 -5.36 17.69 -1.77
N ALA A 353 -4.30 16.89 -1.88
CA ALA A 353 -3.46 16.81 -3.07
C ALA A 353 -4.24 16.48 -4.35
N THR A 354 -5.30 15.66 -4.22
CA THR A 354 -6.14 15.20 -5.36
C THR A 354 -7.35 16.09 -5.65
N GLY A 355 -7.80 16.91 -4.68
CA GLY A 355 -9.07 17.62 -4.75
C GLY A 355 -9.09 18.77 -5.76
N GLY A 356 -9.89 18.67 -6.83
CA GLY A 356 -10.13 19.74 -7.80
C GLY A 356 -9.11 19.83 -8.95
N LEU A 357 -8.35 18.76 -9.24
CA LEU A 357 -7.40 18.73 -10.38
C LEU A 357 -8.10 18.79 -11.75
N THR A 358 -9.40 18.53 -11.78
CA THR A 358 -10.23 18.46 -12.97
C THR A 358 -11.29 19.54 -12.92
N SER A 359 -10.88 20.75 -13.30
CA SER A 359 -11.79 21.78 -13.77
C SER A 359 -11.36 22.12 -15.19
N THR A 360 -12.09 21.60 -16.17
CA THR A 360 -12.03 22.12 -17.54
C THR A 360 -12.27 23.61 -17.47
N VAL A 361 -11.30 24.36 -17.98
CA VAL A 361 -11.36 25.79 -18.20
C VAL A 361 -12.61 26.07 -19.04
N ALA A 362 -13.65 26.63 -18.42
CA ALA A 362 -14.68 27.35 -19.14
C ALA A 362 -14.10 28.71 -19.54
N THR A 363 -13.40 28.75 -20.67
CA THR A 363 -13.16 29.99 -21.41
C THR A 363 -14.49 30.44 -22.03
N MET A 364 -15.09 31.47 -21.46
CA MET A 364 -15.72 32.55 -22.24
C MET A 364 -14.89 33.79 -21.91
N SER A 365 -13.99 34.25 -22.79
CA SER A 365 -14.32 35.09 -23.95
C SER A 365 -15.23 36.26 -23.60
N GLU A 366 -14.67 37.27 -22.92
CA GLU A 366 -15.05 38.65 -23.23
C GLU A 366 -13.80 39.39 -23.68
N ASN A 367 -13.84 39.79 -24.96
CA ASN A 367 -12.80 40.53 -25.64
C ASN A 367 -12.81 42.01 -25.19
N PRO A 368 -11.67 42.70 -25.27
CA PRO A 368 -11.50 44.10 -24.89
C PRO A 368 -11.97 45.03 -26.03
N GLY A 369 -12.63 46.13 -25.68
CA GLY A 369 -13.14 47.11 -26.64
C GLY A 369 -13.50 48.45 -25.99
N GLU A 370 -12.49 49.31 -25.91
CA GLU A 370 -12.50 50.75 -26.15
C GLU A 370 -13.55 51.72 -25.53
N ILE A 371 -13.03 52.57 -24.64
CA ILE A 371 -13.09 54.06 -24.59
C ILE A 371 -14.41 54.78 -24.97
N HIS A 372 -15.03 55.48 -24.00
CA HIS A 372 -15.25 56.95 -24.03
C HIS A 372 -15.99 57.49 -22.79
N GLY A 373 -15.54 58.64 -22.29
CA GLY A 373 -16.46 59.73 -21.93
C GLY A 373 -16.86 59.89 -20.47
N SER A 374 -16.09 60.73 -19.77
CA SER A 374 -16.50 61.63 -18.68
C SER A 374 -17.92 62.18 -18.84
N THR A 375 -18.67 62.38 -17.73
CA THR A 375 -19.30 63.67 -17.34
C THR A 375 -20.13 63.53 -16.04
N VAL A 376 -19.97 64.56 -15.21
CA VAL A 376 -20.60 64.91 -13.92
C VAL A 376 -22.07 65.35 -14.08
N ALA A 377 -22.96 65.01 -13.12
CA ALA A 377 -24.14 65.81 -12.68
C ALA A 377 -25.00 64.96 -11.69
N SER A 378 -24.98 65.23 -10.38
CA SER A 378 -25.82 66.17 -9.61
C SER A 378 -27.22 65.67 -9.20
N ARG A 379 -27.40 65.55 -7.88
CA ARG A 379 -28.61 65.72 -7.03
C ARG A 379 -29.99 65.79 -7.69
N SER A 380 -30.93 65.01 -7.18
CA SER A 380 -32.21 65.55 -6.67
C SER A 380 -32.85 64.64 -5.62
N THR A 381 -33.11 65.25 -4.46
CA THR A 381 -34.07 64.86 -3.42
C THR A 381 -35.49 65.17 -3.89
N GLN A 382 -36.48 64.31 -3.64
CA GLN A 382 -37.68 64.61 -2.83
C GLN A 382 -38.80 63.55 -3.00
N ASN A 383 -39.31 63.16 -1.82
CA ASN A 383 -40.72 62.99 -1.43
C ASN A 383 -41.67 62.06 -2.21
N GLY A 384 -42.36 61.20 -1.46
CA GLY A 384 -43.59 60.55 -1.93
C GLY A 384 -44.12 59.49 -0.98
N ASN A 385 -44.89 59.95 0.00
CA ASN A 385 -45.58 59.23 1.08
C ASN A 385 -46.66 58.21 0.62
N CYS A 386 -47.10 57.40 1.59
CA CYS A 386 -48.40 56.70 1.73
C CYS A 386 -48.61 55.37 0.98
N ALA A 387 -48.52 54.24 1.69
CA ALA A 387 -49.64 53.56 2.40
C ALA A 387 -49.17 52.19 2.90
#